data_AF-A0A7V2I8Z9-F1
#
_entry.id   AF-A0A7V2I8Z9-F1
#
_cell.length_a   1.000
_cell.length_b   1.000
_cell.length_c   1.000
_cell.angle_alpha   90.00
_cell.angle_beta   90.00
_cell.angle_gamma   90.00
#
_symmetry.space_group_name_H-M   'P 1'
#
loop_
_entity.id
_entity.type
_entity.pdbx_description
1 polymer ?
#
loop_
_entity_poly.entity_id
_entity_poly.type
_entity_poly.pdbx_seq_one_letter_code
_entity_poly.pdbx_strand_id
1 'polypeptide(L)'
;MARAPRASARGPAGPALGARAPPRRPGRRAAACYDPPASRAGTGERRVRGVSTTEQRTLNVGDPAPDFTLKTIGLREVSLRDFRGKTVVLLFYPLDWTPG
;
A
#
# COMPACT_ATOMS: atom_id res chain seq x y z
N MET A 1 -20.25 -41.87 -36.05
CA MET A 1 -20.78 -42.40 -34.77
C MET A 1 -21.58 -41.31 -34.08
N ALA A 2 -22.91 -41.42 -34.09
CA ALA A 2 -23.82 -40.40 -33.58
C ALA A 2 -23.98 -40.52 -32.06
N ARG A 3 -23.81 -39.40 -31.34
CA ARG A 3 -24.04 -39.29 -29.90
C ARG A 3 -25.55 -39.30 -29.60
N ALA A 4 -25.97 -40.18 -28.70
CA ALA A 4 -27.32 -40.21 -28.15
C ALA A 4 -27.54 -39.09 -27.13
N PRO A 5 -28.71 -38.41 -27.10
CA PRO A 5 -29.11 -37.57 -26.00
C PRO A 5 -29.88 -38.39 -24.96
N ARG A 6 -29.52 -38.26 -23.67
CA ARG A 6 -30.38 -38.67 -22.56
C ARG A 6 -30.74 -37.44 -21.75
N ALA A 7 -32.00 -37.03 -21.87
CA ALA A 7 -32.67 -36.25 -20.85
C ALA A 7 -33.12 -37.21 -19.73
N SER A 8 -33.11 -36.76 -18.47
CA SER A 8 -34.32 -36.83 -17.62
C SER A 8 -34.09 -36.24 -16.22
N ALA A 9 -35.05 -35.39 -15.84
CA ALA A 9 -35.68 -35.20 -14.54
C ALA A 9 -34.87 -34.77 -13.30
N ARG A 10 -35.06 -33.50 -12.95
CA ARG A 10 -35.03 -33.00 -11.56
C ARG A 10 -36.20 -33.60 -10.78
N GLY A 11 -35.92 -34.31 -9.69
CA GLY A 11 -36.91 -34.70 -8.69
C GLY A 11 -37.22 -33.55 -7.69
N PRO A 12 -38.39 -33.56 -7.04
CA PRO A 12 -38.83 -32.49 -6.13
C PRO A 12 -38.18 -32.56 -4.74
N ALA A 13 -38.09 -31.39 -4.13
CA ALA A 13 -37.54 -31.14 -2.81
C ALA A 13 -38.41 -31.75 -1.68
N GLY A 14 -37.78 -32.46 -0.75
CA GLY A 14 -38.38 -32.91 0.51
C GLY A 14 -38.48 -31.78 1.56
N PRO A 15 -39.30 -31.94 2.60
CA PRO A 15 -39.67 -30.86 3.51
C PRO A 15 -38.57 -30.49 4.50
N ALA A 16 -38.54 -29.20 4.83
CA ALA A 16 -37.67 -28.57 5.79
C ALA A 16 -37.89 -29.12 7.22
N LEU A 17 -36.84 -29.70 7.79
CA LEU A 17 -36.77 -30.13 9.18
C LEU A 17 -35.83 -29.21 9.96
N GLY A 18 -36.38 -28.58 10.99
CA GLY A 18 -35.63 -28.23 12.19
C GLY A 18 -34.98 -26.85 12.21
N ALA A 19 -35.78 -25.83 12.55
CA ALA A 19 -35.25 -24.63 13.19
C ALA A 19 -34.57 -25.02 14.51
N ARG A 20 -33.26 -24.75 14.62
CA ARG A 20 -32.51 -24.77 15.88
C ARG A 20 -31.89 -23.39 16.13
N ALA A 21 -31.99 -23.00 17.39
CA ALA A 21 -31.82 -21.67 17.94
C ALA A 21 -30.51 -20.97 17.56
N PRO A 22 -30.51 -19.62 17.48
CA PRO A 22 -29.31 -18.85 17.19
C PRO A 22 -28.27 -19.03 18.31
N PRO A 23 -26.98 -19.27 18.00
CA PRO A 23 -25.93 -19.14 18.99
C PRO A 23 -25.81 -17.68 19.43
N ARG A 24 -25.52 -17.56 20.73
CA ARG A 24 -25.47 -16.37 21.56
C ARG A 24 -24.70 -15.20 20.93
N ARG A 25 -25.21 -13.99 21.17
CA ARG A 25 -24.61 -12.70 20.81
C ARG A 25 -23.10 -12.71 21.10
N PRO A 26 -22.22 -12.36 20.15
CA PRO A 26 -20.85 -12.04 20.48
C PRO A 26 -20.84 -10.87 21.46
N GLY A 27 -20.11 -11.04 22.56
CA GLY A 27 -19.95 -10.05 23.61
C GLY A 27 -19.55 -8.69 23.03
N ARG A 28 -20.11 -7.65 23.63
CA ARG A 28 -19.78 -6.25 23.44
C ARG A 28 -18.24 -6.11 23.47
N ARG A 29 -17.60 -5.93 22.31
CA ARG A 29 -16.18 -5.54 22.28
C ARG A 29 -16.07 -4.24 23.08
N ALA A 30 -15.17 -4.23 24.05
CA ALA A 30 -14.79 -3.03 24.78
C ALA A 30 -14.47 -1.93 23.76
N ALA A 31 -15.08 -0.75 23.94
CA ALA A 31 -14.71 0.43 23.20
C ALA A 31 -13.20 0.62 23.39
N ALA A 32 -12.47 0.72 22.28
CA ALA A 32 -11.06 1.04 22.32
C ALA A 32 -10.90 2.35 23.11
N CYS A 33 -10.05 2.35 24.13
CA CYS A 33 -9.64 3.55 24.83
C CYS A 33 -8.75 4.39 23.90
N TYR A 34 -9.37 5.08 22.94
CA TYR A 34 -8.77 6.18 22.20
C TYR A 34 -9.89 7.07 21.69
N ASP A 35 -10.18 8.14 22.43
CA ASP A 35 -10.89 9.29 21.90
C ASP A 35 -9.88 10.11 21.08
N PRO A 36 -9.95 10.12 19.73
CA PRO A 36 -9.19 11.09 18.98
C PRO A 36 -9.70 12.49 19.34
N PRO A 37 -8.83 13.47 19.65
CA PRO A 37 -9.29 14.83 19.88
C PRO A 37 -9.97 15.34 18.61
N ALA A 38 -11.23 15.77 18.76
CA ALA A 38 -11.97 16.46 17.70
C ALA A 38 -11.12 17.64 17.20
N SER A 39 -10.70 17.55 15.94
CA SER A 39 -9.86 18.53 15.27
C SER A 39 -10.51 19.91 15.33
N ARG A 40 -9.90 20.84 16.08
CA ARG A 40 -10.22 22.26 15.96
C ARG A 40 -9.77 22.73 14.59
N ALA A 41 -10.76 23.14 13.79
CA ALA A 41 -10.58 23.81 12.52
C ALA A 41 -9.67 25.03 12.68
N GLY A 42 -8.68 25.14 11.80
CA GLY A 42 -7.82 26.32 11.72
C GLY A 42 -6.41 26.04 11.21
N THR A 43 -6.27 25.50 10.01
CA THR A 43 -4.97 25.54 9.30
C THR A 43 -5.22 26.11 7.92
N GLY A 44 -4.77 27.35 7.71
CA GLY A 44 -4.52 27.84 6.37
C GLY A 44 -3.54 26.88 5.70
N GLU A 45 -3.98 26.26 4.63
CA GLU A 45 -3.13 25.44 3.78
C GLU A 45 -2.05 26.35 3.20
N ARG A 46 -0.88 26.40 3.86
CA ARG A 46 0.34 26.85 3.20
C ARG A 46 0.56 25.86 2.07
N ARG A 47 0.08 26.22 0.87
CA ARG A 47 0.22 25.48 -0.37
C ARG A 47 1.67 25.06 -0.52
N VAL A 48 1.97 23.82 -0.14
CA VAL A 48 3.22 23.19 -0.51
C VAL A 48 3.11 23.06 -2.02
N ARG A 49 3.78 23.96 -2.75
CA ARG A 49 3.87 23.87 -4.21
C ARG A 49 4.54 22.54 -4.53
N GLY A 50 3.72 21.59 -4.99
CA GLY A 50 4.13 20.44 -5.77
C GLY A 50 5.24 19.58 -5.16
N VAL A 51 4.92 18.82 -4.12
CA VAL A 51 5.45 17.45 -4.09
C VAL A 51 4.44 16.65 -4.90
N SER A 52 4.68 16.53 -6.20
CA SER A 52 4.03 15.52 -7.02
C SER A 52 4.34 14.18 -6.37
N THR A 53 3.32 13.54 -5.80
CA THR A 53 3.34 12.13 -5.40
C THR A 53 3.93 11.37 -6.57
N THR A 54 5.22 11.04 -6.48
CA THR A 54 5.93 10.39 -7.57
C THR A 54 5.33 9.00 -7.63
N GLU A 55 4.62 8.72 -8.71
CA GLU A 55 4.17 7.37 -8.99
C GLU A 55 5.36 6.42 -8.89
N GLN A 56 5.14 5.22 -8.36
CA GLN A 56 6.13 4.16 -8.40
C GLN A 56 6.35 3.75 -9.87
N ARG A 57 7.15 4.53 -10.58
CA ARG A 57 7.53 4.27 -11.95
C ARG A 57 8.75 3.37 -11.95
N THR A 58 8.63 2.23 -12.60
CA THR A 58 9.78 1.37 -12.94
C THR A 58 10.71 2.13 -13.88
N LEU A 59 11.98 2.26 -13.52
CA LEU A 59 13.00 2.89 -14.36
C LEU A 59 13.51 1.89 -15.40
N ASN A 60 13.61 2.35 -16.65
CA ASN A 60 14.21 1.58 -17.74
C ASN A 60 15.59 2.13 -18.11
N VAL A 61 16.38 1.34 -18.82
CA VAL A 61 17.68 1.81 -19.34
C VAL A 61 17.46 2.97 -20.30
N GLY A 62 18.26 4.03 -20.13
CA GLY A 62 18.16 5.26 -20.91
C GLY A 62 17.18 6.29 -20.35
N ASP A 63 16.34 5.93 -19.37
CA ASP A 63 15.55 6.92 -18.65
C ASP A 63 16.47 7.90 -17.92
N PRO A 64 16.16 9.21 -17.93
CA PRO A 64 16.88 10.17 -17.12
C PRO A 64 16.74 9.80 -15.65
N ALA A 65 17.86 9.71 -14.94
CA ALA A 65 17.84 9.43 -13.51
C ALA A 65 17.03 10.51 -12.76
N PRO A 66 16.06 10.12 -11.90
CA PRO A 66 15.29 11.06 -11.11
C PRO A 66 16.19 11.91 -10.23
N ASP A 67 15.92 13.21 -10.15
CA ASP A 67 16.65 14.08 -9.25
C ASP A 67 16.24 13.80 -7.80
N PHE A 68 17.22 13.75 -6.91
CA PHE A 68 17.01 13.59 -5.48
C PHE A 68 18.09 14.36 -4.73
N THR A 69 17.76 14.70 -3.48
CA THR A 69 18.70 15.34 -2.54
C THR A 69 18.69 14.56 -1.24
N LEU A 70 19.86 14.13 -0.78
CA LEU A 70 20.04 13.37 0.46
C LEU A 70 20.96 14.13 1.40
N LYS A 71 20.89 13.76 2.69
CA LYS A 71 21.83 14.24 3.70
C LYS A 71 22.98 13.26 3.84
N THR A 72 24.18 13.79 3.92
CA THR A 72 25.38 13.05 4.35
C THR A 72 25.35 12.84 5.87
N ILE A 73 26.30 12.03 6.37
CA ILE A 73 26.52 11.83 7.82
C ILE A 73 26.74 13.18 8.53
N GLY A 74 27.40 14.15 7.88
CA GLY A 74 27.62 15.50 8.39
C GLY A 74 26.46 16.47 8.18
N LEU A 75 25.25 15.98 7.88
CA LEU A 75 24.03 16.75 7.61
C LEU A 75 24.09 17.73 6.42
N ARG A 76 25.19 17.71 5.66
CA ARG A 76 25.27 18.46 4.39
C ARG A 76 24.36 17.82 3.36
N GLU A 77 23.65 18.64 2.61
CA GLU A 77 22.83 18.21 1.48
C GLU A 77 23.71 17.95 0.26
N VAL A 78 23.39 16.87 -0.45
CA VAL A 78 24.02 16.49 -1.72
C VAL A 78 22.91 16.09 -2.68
N SER A 79 22.90 16.69 -3.86
CA SER A 79 21.93 16.41 -4.92
C SER A 79 22.56 15.62 -6.06
N LEU A 80 21.77 14.79 -6.76
CA LEU A 80 22.26 14.06 -7.93
C LEU A 80 22.77 15.00 -9.03
N ARG A 81 22.10 16.14 -9.24
CA ARG A 81 22.51 17.19 -10.19
C ARG A 81 23.91 17.77 -9.95
N ASP A 82 24.46 17.66 -8.74
CA ASP A 82 25.79 18.20 -8.43
C ASP A 82 26.90 17.39 -9.14
N PHE A 83 26.58 16.19 -9.62
CA PHE A 83 27.52 15.29 -10.31
C PHE A 83 27.34 15.26 -11.85
N ARG A 84 26.64 16.23 -12.44
CA ARG A 84 26.49 16.32 -13.90
C ARG A 84 27.86 16.37 -14.60
N GLY A 85 27.98 15.67 -15.73
CA GLY A 85 29.22 15.54 -16.49
C GLY A 85 30.19 14.48 -15.95
N LYS A 86 29.83 13.76 -14.89
CA LYS A 86 30.61 12.63 -14.34
C LYS A 86 29.83 11.33 -14.53
N THR A 87 30.56 10.22 -14.67
CA THR A 87 29.97 8.88 -14.54
C THR A 87 29.77 8.57 -13.07
N VAL A 88 28.56 8.20 -12.68
CA VAL A 88 28.17 7.95 -11.28
C VAL A 88 27.52 6.58 -11.17
N VAL A 89 27.85 5.84 -10.10
CA VAL A 89 27.20 4.58 -9.74
C VAL A 89 26.39 4.83 -8.47
N LEU A 90 25.10 4.50 -8.50
CA LEU A 90 24.21 4.56 -7.34
C LEU A 90 24.06 3.16 -6.75
N LEU A 91 24.43 3.02 -5.47
CA LEU A 91 24.31 1.77 -4.73
C LEU A 91 23.28 1.95 -3.62
N PHE A 92 22.16 1.24 -3.72
CA PHE A 92 21.15 1.16 -2.66
C PHE A 92 21.34 -0.16 -1.92
N TYR A 93 21.71 -0.09 -0.64
CA TYR A 93 21.95 -1.27 0.19
C TYR A 93 21.31 -1.08 1.57
N PRO A 94 20.68 -2.13 2.13
CA PRO A 94 20.06 -2.06 3.44
C PRO A 94 21.11 -2.15 4.56
N LEU A 95 20.95 -1.31 5.57
CA LEU A 95 21.68 -1.35 6.85
C LEU A 95 23.21 -1.18 6.72
N ASP A 96 23.65 0.07 6.55
CA ASP A 96 25.07 0.46 6.52
C ASP A 96 25.66 0.70 7.92
N TRP A 97 25.47 -0.24 8.83
CA TRP A 97 26.12 -0.16 10.15
C TRP A 97 27.47 -0.85 10.04
N THR A 98 28.49 -0.09 9.66
CA THR A 98 29.87 -0.56 9.75
C THR A 98 30.28 -0.57 11.23
N PRO A 99 30.67 -1.73 11.81
CA PRO A 99 31.19 -1.75 13.17
C PRO A 99 32.53 -1.00 13.19
N GLY A 100 32.54 0.14 13.86
CA GLY A 100 33.72 0.92 14.19
C GLY A 100 33.86 1.03 15.69
#